data_AF-A0A257VL76-F1
#
_entry.id   AF-A0A257VL76-F1
#
_cell.length_a   1.000
_cell.length_b   1.000
_cell.length_c   1.000
_cell.angle_alpha   90.00
_cell.angle_beta   90.00
_cell.angle_gamma   90.00
#
_symmetry.space_group_name_H-M   'P 1'
#
loop_
_entity.id
_entity.type
_entity.pdbx_description
1 polymer ?
#
loop_
_entity_poly.entity_id
_entity_poly.type
_entity_poly.pdbx_seq_one_letter_code
_entity_poly.pdbx_strand_id
1 'polypeptide(L)'
;FDWLAKPKLETMYTIDDQTVLRNAEQPAALHAKFQMTVNGQPFELTRPVWHRYTDRIYGELTRPLVFTPPATVALSEKSFLFADTKPREVSVQITAMQAKAAGVARLKVPAGWSVQPAEQPFSLGEAAEQTTVKFQVTPPAAESVASISASVEVGGREFALSMLSVEYPHIAPQAVFSEASAKAVRVDVKTLSRKIGYVMGAGDEVPQALRQMGCDVTLLSANDLAAGDLKQYDAIVTGVRAFNTRADLRANIQRVYDFAAAGGTVVVQYNVVEGGFWGGNPKILDKAGPYPFTTANERVTVEESPVEFLSIHPLMQKPNRITNKDFEGWVQERGLYFASSFDDRYTSLFTMSDPGEKASRGGTLYAPIGKGAYVFSPLSWFRQLPNGVPGAFRIFANLLSAGKP
;
A
#
# COMPACT_ATOMS: atom_id res chain seq x y z
N PHE A 1 -0.78 25.92 -1.27
CA PHE A 1 -0.99 25.15 -0.05
C PHE A 1 -0.76 23.76 -0.45
N ASP A 2 0.44 23.31 -0.20
CA ASP A 2 0.67 21.92 -0.41
C ASP A 2 1.54 21.45 0.73
N TRP A 3 0.90 21.28 1.89
CA TRP A 3 1.50 20.51 2.98
C TRP A 3 1.75 19.06 2.54
N LEU A 4 1.23 18.63 1.37
CA LEU A 4 1.56 17.38 0.68
C LEU A 4 2.68 17.54 -0.37
N ALA A 5 3.20 18.75 -0.64
CA ALA A 5 4.26 18.93 -1.65
C ALA A 5 5.60 18.34 -1.20
N LYS A 6 5.86 18.35 0.11
CA LYS A 6 7.01 17.66 0.68
C LYS A 6 6.62 16.24 1.09
N PRO A 7 7.54 15.27 0.93
CA PRO A 7 7.36 13.96 1.53
C PRO A 7 7.06 14.07 3.03
N LYS A 8 6.15 13.22 3.49
CA LYS A 8 5.82 13.10 4.91
C LYS A 8 7.05 12.65 5.69
N LEU A 9 7.31 13.26 6.84
CA LEU A 9 8.29 12.80 7.81
C LEU A 9 7.55 12.00 8.89
N GLU A 10 7.65 10.67 8.84
CA GLU A 10 6.92 9.75 9.73
C GLU A 10 5.39 9.99 9.72
N THR A 11 4.85 10.56 10.79
CA THR A 11 3.43 10.90 10.96
C THR A 11 3.12 12.37 10.66
N MET A 12 4.14 13.19 10.38
CA MET A 12 4.06 14.65 10.28
C MET A 12 4.33 15.16 8.86
N TYR A 13 3.72 16.29 8.52
CA TYR A 13 4.02 17.03 7.29
C TYR A 13 4.87 18.25 7.61
N THR A 14 5.89 18.48 6.78
CA THR A 14 6.74 19.66 6.91
C THR A 14 6.06 20.87 6.29
N ILE A 15 5.84 21.91 7.09
CA ILE A 15 5.30 23.20 6.66
C ILE A 15 6.34 24.27 6.96
N ASP A 16 7.05 24.72 5.92
CA ASP A 16 8.14 25.69 6.08
C ASP A 16 7.66 27.07 6.55
N ASP A 17 6.48 27.50 6.08
CA ASP A 17 5.87 28.77 6.43
C ASP A 17 4.50 28.54 7.07
N GLN A 18 4.39 28.70 8.39
CA GLN A 18 3.12 28.48 9.09
C GLN A 18 2.04 29.53 8.77
N THR A 19 2.39 30.68 8.19
CA THR A 19 1.37 31.68 7.81
C THR A 19 0.41 31.15 6.76
N VAL A 20 0.84 30.12 6.01
CA VAL A 20 0.02 29.43 5.00
C VAL A 20 -1.17 28.68 5.61
N LEU A 21 -1.10 28.27 6.88
CA LEU A 21 -2.21 27.57 7.58
C LEU A 21 -3.42 28.47 7.83
N ARG A 22 -3.30 29.78 7.63
CA ARG A 22 -4.40 30.74 7.82
C ARG A 22 -5.43 30.72 6.69
N ASN A 23 -5.14 30.06 5.58
CA ASN A 23 -6.01 30.00 4.41
C ASN A 23 -6.56 28.58 4.22
N ALA A 24 -7.83 28.47 3.86
CA ALA A 24 -8.48 27.19 3.61
C ALA A 24 -8.08 26.54 2.27
N GLU A 25 -7.75 27.35 1.25
CA GLU A 25 -7.52 26.92 -0.14
C GLU A 25 -6.44 27.75 -0.83
N GLN A 26 -5.78 27.18 -1.86
CA GLN A 26 -4.69 27.73 -2.73
C GLN A 26 -4.61 29.26 -2.77
N PRO A 27 -3.54 30.06 -2.46
CA PRO A 27 -3.59 31.43 -2.98
C PRO A 27 -3.61 31.27 -4.49
N ALA A 28 -4.53 31.97 -5.16
CA ALA A 28 -4.68 31.78 -6.59
C ALA A 28 -3.35 32.06 -7.29
N ALA A 29 -3.00 31.19 -8.25
CA ALA A 29 -1.73 31.27 -8.96
C ALA A 29 -1.58 32.59 -9.74
N LEU A 30 -2.71 33.18 -10.13
CA LEU A 30 -2.81 34.52 -10.68
C LEU A 30 -3.90 35.33 -9.97
N HIS A 31 -3.63 36.63 -9.86
CA HIS A 31 -4.60 37.62 -9.43
C HIS A 31 -4.70 38.72 -10.49
N ALA A 32 -5.92 39.14 -10.78
CA ALA A 32 -6.20 40.33 -11.57
C ALA A 32 -6.42 41.52 -10.63
N LYS A 33 -5.72 42.62 -10.91
CA LYS A 33 -5.89 43.89 -10.22
C LYS A 33 -6.72 44.83 -11.09
N PHE A 34 -7.83 45.31 -10.55
CA PHE A 34 -8.72 46.26 -11.20
C PHE A 34 -8.57 47.61 -10.50
N GLN A 35 -8.02 48.59 -11.22
CA GLN A 35 -7.99 49.97 -10.78
C GLN A 35 -9.24 50.67 -11.31
N MET A 36 -10.04 51.22 -10.41
CA MET A 36 -11.29 51.89 -10.75
C MET A 36 -11.46 53.17 -9.96
N THR A 37 -12.34 54.04 -10.44
CA THR A 37 -12.70 55.28 -9.74
C THR A 37 -14.18 55.23 -9.42
N VAL A 38 -14.54 55.32 -8.14
CA VAL A 38 -15.92 55.34 -7.66
C VAL A 38 -16.14 56.69 -6.97
N ASN A 39 -17.07 57.51 -7.49
CA ASN A 39 -17.32 58.88 -7.01
C ASN A 39 -16.06 59.76 -6.94
N GLY A 40 -15.17 59.63 -7.93
CA GLY A 40 -13.91 60.38 -7.98
C GLY A 40 -12.80 59.85 -7.06
N GLN A 41 -13.07 58.81 -6.26
CA GLN A 41 -12.07 58.18 -5.38
C GLN A 41 -11.46 56.95 -6.05
N PRO A 42 -10.12 56.79 -6.05
CA PRO A 42 -9.47 55.60 -6.58
C PRO A 42 -9.72 54.39 -5.67
N PHE A 43 -9.99 53.24 -6.28
CA PHE A 43 -10.21 51.97 -5.62
C PHE A 43 -9.46 50.86 -6.37
N GLU A 44 -8.75 49.99 -5.63
CA GLU A 44 -8.10 48.79 -6.18
C GLU A 44 -8.85 47.55 -5.70
N LEU A 45 -9.35 46.77 -6.66
CA LEU A 45 -9.95 45.47 -6.40
C LEU A 45 -9.01 44.38 -6.89
N THR A 46 -8.62 43.45 -6.02
CA THR A 46 -7.85 42.26 -6.42
C THR A 46 -8.77 41.05 -6.44
N ARG A 47 -8.81 40.31 -7.55
CA ARG A 47 -9.58 39.05 -7.69
C ARG A 47 -8.69 37.90 -8.17
N PRO A 48 -8.89 36.68 -7.66
CA PRO A 48 -8.23 35.49 -8.20
C PRO A 48 -8.68 35.22 -9.64
N VAL A 49 -7.78 34.68 -10.46
CA VAL A 49 -8.09 34.22 -11.82
C VAL A 49 -8.58 32.78 -11.77
N TRP A 50 -9.75 32.52 -12.36
CA TRP A 50 -10.39 31.20 -12.43
C TRP A 50 -10.50 30.72 -13.87
N HIS A 51 -10.37 29.42 -14.09
CA HIS A 51 -10.69 28.77 -15.34
C HIS A 51 -12.16 28.36 -15.35
N ARG A 52 -12.93 28.87 -16.31
CA ARG A 52 -14.35 28.57 -16.49
C ARG A 52 -14.53 27.57 -17.63
N TYR A 53 -15.37 26.56 -17.42
CA TYR A 53 -15.63 25.51 -18.40
C TYR A 53 -17.08 25.02 -18.29
N THR A 54 -17.55 24.30 -19.31
CA THR A 54 -18.91 23.77 -19.34
C THR A 54 -18.87 22.26 -19.16
N ASP A 55 -19.56 21.77 -18.14
CA ASP A 55 -19.87 20.37 -17.93
C ASP A 55 -21.28 20.05 -18.46
N ARG A 56 -21.45 18.87 -19.04
CA ARG A 56 -22.74 18.48 -19.67
C ARG A 56 -23.85 18.24 -18.66
N ILE A 57 -23.51 17.88 -17.43
CA ILE A 57 -24.45 17.56 -16.35
C ILE A 57 -24.69 18.79 -15.48
N TYR A 58 -23.61 19.47 -15.08
CA TYR A 58 -23.66 20.54 -14.09
C TYR A 58 -23.68 21.96 -14.70
N GLY A 59 -23.52 22.10 -16.02
CA GLY A 59 -23.51 23.38 -16.69
C GLY A 59 -22.18 24.13 -16.51
N GLU A 60 -22.23 25.43 -16.23
CA GLU A 60 -21.03 26.24 -16.09
C GLU A 60 -20.34 26.00 -14.74
N LEU A 61 -19.09 25.54 -14.79
CA LEU A 61 -18.25 25.30 -13.62
C LEU A 61 -16.99 26.16 -13.67
N THR A 62 -16.38 26.35 -12.51
CA THR A 62 -15.10 27.03 -12.36
C THR A 62 -14.09 26.16 -11.62
N ARG A 63 -12.81 26.34 -11.93
CA ARG A 63 -11.71 25.74 -11.15
C ARG A 63 -10.54 26.72 -11.03
N PRO A 64 -9.70 26.60 -9.99
CA PRO A 64 -8.51 27.43 -9.89
C PRO A 64 -7.60 27.23 -11.11
N LEU A 65 -6.91 28.29 -11.53
CA LEU A 65 -5.85 28.16 -12.52
C LEU A 65 -4.63 27.47 -11.87
N VAL A 66 -4.12 26.43 -12.53
CA VAL A 66 -2.98 25.64 -12.05
C VAL A 66 -1.85 25.73 -13.08
N PHE A 67 -0.64 26.04 -12.61
CA PHE A 67 0.57 25.91 -13.43
C PHE A 67 1.08 24.48 -13.39
N THR A 68 1.34 23.91 -14.56
CA THR A 68 1.76 22.53 -14.74
C THR A 68 3.12 22.51 -15.42
N PRO A 69 4.00 21.53 -15.13
CA PRO A 69 5.14 21.25 -16.00
C PRO A 69 4.62 20.77 -17.37
N PRO A 70 5.40 20.87 -18.46
CA PRO A 70 4.99 20.38 -19.79
C PRO A 70 4.55 18.91 -19.82
N ALA A 71 5.12 18.10 -18.93
CA ALA A 71 4.73 16.72 -18.69
C ALA A 71 4.94 16.38 -17.21
N THR A 72 4.15 15.43 -16.70
CA THR A 72 4.29 14.86 -15.35
C THR A 72 4.72 13.40 -15.44
N VAL A 73 5.33 12.90 -14.38
CA VAL A 73 5.86 11.54 -14.28
C VAL A 73 5.33 10.83 -13.04
N ALA A 74 4.98 9.56 -13.16
CA ALA A 74 4.55 8.74 -12.04
C ALA A 74 5.17 7.34 -12.13
N LEU A 75 5.64 6.82 -10.99
CA LEU A 75 6.05 5.43 -10.87
C LEU A 75 4.81 4.56 -10.66
N SER A 76 4.79 3.36 -11.26
CA SER A 76 3.62 2.46 -11.20
C SER A 76 3.31 1.93 -9.80
N GLU A 77 4.28 1.98 -8.89
CA GLU A 77 4.17 1.45 -7.53
C GLU A 77 4.82 2.43 -6.54
N LYS A 78 4.29 2.49 -5.31
CA LYS A 78 4.91 3.26 -4.21
C LYS A 78 6.15 2.58 -3.64
N SER A 79 6.25 1.26 -3.78
CA SER A 79 7.44 0.48 -3.43
C SER A 79 7.68 -0.66 -4.41
N PHE A 80 8.96 -0.86 -4.74
CA PHE A 80 9.47 -1.94 -5.57
C PHE A 80 10.34 -2.88 -4.73
N LEU A 81 9.88 -4.12 -4.56
CA LEU A 81 10.64 -5.19 -3.93
C LEU A 81 11.54 -5.92 -4.95
N PHE A 82 12.76 -6.20 -4.52
CA PHE A 82 13.74 -7.04 -5.19
C PHE A 82 14.11 -8.17 -4.22
N ALA A 83 13.44 -9.32 -4.38
CA ALA A 83 13.59 -10.49 -3.50
C ALA A 83 14.94 -11.23 -3.69
N ASP A 84 15.64 -10.93 -4.79
CA ASP A 84 16.97 -11.42 -5.12
C ASP A 84 17.77 -10.32 -5.85
N THR A 85 18.93 -10.66 -6.41
CA THR A 85 19.81 -9.72 -7.12
C THR A 85 19.45 -9.51 -8.59
N LYS A 86 18.34 -10.09 -9.08
CA LYS A 86 18.00 -10.00 -10.50
C LYS A 86 17.44 -8.62 -10.84
N PRO A 87 17.67 -8.16 -12.09
CA PRO A 87 17.01 -6.96 -12.59
C PRO A 87 15.50 -7.12 -12.60
N ARG A 88 14.78 -6.02 -12.35
CA ARG A 88 13.34 -5.95 -12.45
C ARG A 88 12.93 -4.74 -13.27
N GLU A 89 11.85 -4.91 -14.02
CA GLU A 89 11.21 -3.82 -14.74
C GLU A 89 10.50 -2.85 -13.78
N VAL A 90 10.84 -1.57 -13.89
CA VAL A 90 10.18 -0.43 -13.27
C VAL A 90 9.51 0.38 -14.38
N SER A 91 8.19 0.55 -14.28
CA SER A 91 7.41 1.31 -15.24
C SER A 91 7.22 2.75 -14.77
N VAL A 92 7.49 3.70 -15.67
CA VAL A 92 7.29 5.13 -15.45
C VAL A 92 6.22 5.60 -16.43
N GLN A 93 5.10 6.06 -15.91
CA GLN A 93 4.02 6.68 -16.68
C GLN A 93 4.35 8.17 -16.87
N ILE A 94 4.24 8.64 -18.10
CA ILE A 94 4.43 10.04 -18.48
C ILE A 94 3.09 10.55 -18.98
N THR A 95 2.62 11.68 -18.44
CA THR A 95 1.38 12.34 -18.89
C THR A 95 1.72 13.72 -19.44
N ALA A 96 1.32 14.00 -20.69
CA ALA A 96 1.46 15.31 -21.29
C ALA A 96 0.50 16.31 -20.63
N MET A 97 1.00 17.50 -20.27
CA MET A 97 0.17 18.59 -19.74
C MET A 97 -0.07 19.69 -20.79
N GLN A 98 0.52 19.53 -21.97
CA GLN A 98 0.35 20.39 -23.14
C GLN A 98 0.47 19.54 -24.41
N ALA A 99 -0.05 20.05 -25.53
CA ALA A 99 0.15 19.42 -26.83
C ALA A 99 1.64 19.38 -27.23
N LYS A 100 2.02 18.37 -28.00
CA LYS A 100 3.38 18.16 -28.55
C LYS A 100 4.47 18.10 -27.47
N ALA A 101 4.18 17.49 -26.32
CA ALA A 101 5.18 17.24 -25.30
C ALA A 101 6.13 16.12 -25.76
N ALA A 102 7.42 16.43 -25.89
CA ALA A 102 8.43 15.48 -26.32
C ALA A 102 9.74 15.69 -25.56
N GLY A 103 10.46 14.60 -25.31
CA GLY A 103 11.63 14.64 -24.45
C GLY A 103 12.21 13.27 -24.15
N VAL A 104 12.97 13.20 -23.06
CA VAL A 104 13.51 11.94 -22.53
C VAL A 104 13.11 11.77 -21.07
N ALA A 105 12.78 10.54 -20.68
CA ALA A 105 12.55 10.14 -19.31
C ALA A 105 13.81 9.48 -18.74
N ARG A 106 14.06 9.70 -17.46
CA ARG A 106 15.16 9.08 -16.71
C ARG A 106 14.64 8.54 -15.38
N LEU A 107 15.35 7.55 -14.86
CA LEU A 107 15.10 6.99 -13.53
C LEU A 107 16.39 7.07 -12.72
N LYS A 108 16.40 7.93 -11.71
CA LYS A 108 17.52 8.10 -10.80
C LYS A 108 17.49 7.01 -9.74
N VAL A 109 18.60 6.31 -9.61
CA VAL A 109 18.83 5.27 -8.59
C VAL A 109 20.04 5.63 -7.74
N PRO A 110 20.10 5.20 -6.46
CA PRO A 110 21.22 5.53 -5.59
C PRO A 110 22.45 4.66 -5.89
N ALA A 111 23.57 4.99 -5.23
CA ALA A 111 24.81 4.23 -5.37
C ALA A 111 24.61 2.73 -5.07
N GLY A 112 25.23 1.87 -5.88
CA GLY A 112 25.11 0.41 -5.79
C GLY A 112 23.90 -0.18 -6.54
N TRP A 113 22.94 0.65 -6.93
CA TRP A 113 21.87 0.28 -7.85
C TRP A 113 22.24 0.68 -9.28
N SER A 114 21.73 -0.03 -10.28
CA SER A 114 21.91 0.33 -11.69
C SER A 114 20.59 0.34 -12.44
N VAL A 115 20.55 1.09 -13.54
CA VAL A 115 19.36 1.26 -14.37
C VAL A 115 19.73 1.15 -15.84
N GLN A 116 18.90 0.45 -16.62
CA GLN A 116 19.07 0.33 -18.07
C GLN A 116 17.71 0.37 -18.82
N PRO A 117 17.59 1.13 -19.92
CA PRO A 117 18.58 2.11 -20.42
C PRO A 117 18.70 3.30 -19.46
N ALA A 118 19.72 4.15 -19.66
CA ALA A 118 19.88 5.36 -18.86
C ALA A 118 18.76 6.38 -19.12
N GLU A 119 18.21 6.39 -20.34
CA GLU A 119 17.22 7.34 -20.83
C GLU A 119 16.23 6.63 -21.75
N GLN A 120 14.97 7.08 -21.75
CA GLN A 120 13.92 6.59 -22.66
C GLN A 120 13.26 7.78 -23.37
N PRO A 121 13.28 7.86 -24.71
CA PRO A 121 12.61 8.95 -25.42
C PRO A 121 11.08 8.79 -25.35
N PHE A 122 10.37 9.91 -25.38
CA PHE A 122 8.91 9.94 -25.51
C PHE A 122 8.45 11.11 -26.38
N SER A 123 7.30 10.95 -27.02
CA SER A 123 6.61 12.00 -27.78
C SER A 123 5.10 11.79 -27.67
N LEU A 124 4.40 12.83 -27.27
CA LEU A 124 2.96 12.87 -27.02
C LEU A 124 2.38 14.04 -27.81
N GLY A 125 1.37 13.78 -28.63
CA GLY A 125 0.77 14.75 -29.55
C GLY A 125 -0.20 15.70 -28.86
N GLU A 126 -1.04 15.18 -27.97
CA GLU A 126 -2.13 15.91 -27.33
C GLU A 126 -1.92 16.10 -25.82
N ALA A 127 -2.56 17.13 -25.26
CA ALA A 127 -2.62 17.27 -23.80
C ALA A 127 -3.43 16.12 -23.18
N ALA A 128 -3.04 15.68 -21.98
CA ALA A 128 -3.55 14.51 -21.27
C ALA A 128 -3.24 13.15 -21.94
N GLU A 129 -2.54 13.12 -23.07
CA GLU A 129 -2.03 11.87 -23.63
C GLU A 129 -0.99 11.25 -22.67
N GLN A 130 -0.98 9.92 -22.61
CA GLN A 130 -0.12 9.16 -21.72
C GLN A 130 0.71 8.14 -22.47
N THR A 131 1.94 7.93 -22.02
CA THR A 131 2.76 6.79 -22.41
C THR A 131 3.43 6.18 -21.19
N THR A 132 3.85 4.93 -21.31
CA THR A 132 4.61 4.23 -20.27
C THR A 132 5.95 3.82 -20.86
N VAL A 133 7.03 4.24 -20.21
CA VAL A 133 8.38 3.80 -20.50
C VAL A 133 8.86 2.85 -19.41
N LYS A 134 9.79 1.96 -19.77
CA LYS A 134 10.24 0.87 -18.91
C LYS A 134 11.75 0.95 -18.71
N PHE A 135 12.16 0.74 -17.46
CA PHE A 135 13.56 0.67 -17.04
C PHE A 135 13.82 -0.67 -16.35
N GLN A 136 14.92 -1.32 -16.67
CA GLN A 136 15.45 -2.45 -15.91
C GLN A 136 16.31 -1.90 -14.78
N VAL A 137 15.87 -2.10 -13.54
CA VAL A 137 16.62 -1.70 -12.34
C VAL A 137 17.27 -2.94 -11.75
N THR A 138 18.57 -2.87 -11.48
CA THR A 138 19.31 -3.97 -10.82
C THR A 138 19.70 -3.54 -9.42
N PRO A 139 19.35 -4.33 -8.38
CA PRO A 139 19.71 -4.04 -7.00
C PRO A 139 21.17 -4.40 -6.68
N PRO A 140 21.73 -3.87 -5.59
CA PRO A 140 23.01 -4.34 -5.06
C PRO A 140 22.92 -5.80 -4.57
N ALA A 141 24.08 -6.43 -4.38
CA ALA A 141 24.16 -7.77 -3.81
C ALA A 141 23.63 -7.82 -2.36
N ALA A 142 24.04 -6.86 -1.54
CA ALA A 142 23.61 -6.72 -0.16
C ALA A 142 22.17 -6.20 -0.05
N GLU A 143 21.50 -6.54 1.06
CA GLU A 143 20.20 -5.94 1.39
C GLU A 143 20.31 -4.42 1.49
N SER A 144 19.30 -3.72 0.97
CA SER A 144 19.31 -2.26 0.86
C SER A 144 17.89 -1.73 0.78
N VAL A 145 17.65 -0.62 1.47
CA VAL A 145 16.44 0.19 1.33
C VAL A 145 16.85 1.53 0.74
N ALA A 146 16.23 1.90 -0.36
CA ALA A 146 16.60 3.03 -1.20
C ALA A 146 15.36 3.81 -1.64
N SER A 147 15.58 5.05 -2.08
CA SER A 147 14.59 5.83 -2.83
C SER A 147 15.06 5.93 -4.28
N ILE A 148 14.14 5.72 -5.22
CA ILE A 148 14.33 5.94 -6.65
C ILE A 148 13.37 7.03 -7.10
N SER A 149 13.77 7.87 -8.06
CA SER A 149 12.92 8.94 -8.57
C SER A 149 12.94 9.03 -10.09
N ALA A 150 11.78 9.27 -10.67
CA ALA A 150 11.60 9.45 -12.11
C ALA A 150 11.61 10.94 -12.47
N SER A 151 12.16 11.27 -13.63
CA SER A 151 12.12 12.61 -14.20
C SER A 151 11.95 12.57 -15.71
N VAL A 152 11.50 13.69 -16.27
CA VAL A 152 11.46 13.94 -17.71
C VAL A 152 12.16 15.25 -18.03
N GLU A 153 12.89 15.27 -19.13
CA GLU A 153 13.46 16.49 -19.69
C GLU A 153 12.66 16.91 -20.92
N VAL A 154 12.09 18.13 -20.88
CA VAL A 154 11.32 18.72 -21.99
C VAL A 154 11.84 20.12 -22.25
N GLY A 155 12.25 20.40 -23.48
CA GLY A 155 12.79 21.71 -23.87
C GLY A 155 14.05 22.11 -23.08
N GLY A 156 14.91 21.15 -22.74
CA GLY A 156 16.15 21.37 -22.01
C GLY A 156 15.98 21.64 -20.51
N ARG A 157 14.79 21.39 -19.94
CA ARG A 157 14.51 21.51 -18.51
C ARG A 157 14.00 20.18 -17.95
N GLU A 158 14.53 19.81 -16.80
CA GLU A 158 14.14 18.60 -16.07
C GLU A 158 12.94 18.87 -15.15
N PHE A 159 11.99 17.93 -15.13
CA PHE A 159 10.81 17.94 -14.26
C PHE A 159 10.67 16.56 -13.62
N ALA A 160 10.53 16.53 -12.29
CA ALA A 160 10.42 15.29 -11.50
C ALA A 160 9.11 15.24 -10.69
N LEU A 161 8.03 15.80 -11.24
CA LEU A 161 6.75 15.95 -10.54
C LEU A 161 5.73 14.93 -11.05
N SER A 162 5.12 14.23 -10.10
CA SER A 162 3.85 13.53 -10.28
C SER A 162 2.69 14.48 -9.99
N MET A 163 1.51 14.17 -10.52
CA MET A 163 0.30 14.94 -10.29
C MET A 163 -0.83 14.01 -9.86
N LEU A 164 -1.38 14.28 -8.67
CA LEU A 164 -2.62 13.69 -8.20
C LEU A 164 -3.75 14.70 -8.43
N SER A 165 -4.78 14.28 -9.17
CA SER A 165 -6.01 15.06 -9.33
C SER A 165 -7.03 14.63 -8.27
N VAL A 166 -7.49 15.58 -7.46
CA VAL A 166 -8.54 15.39 -6.47
C VAL A 166 -9.80 16.05 -7.00
N GLU A 167 -10.73 15.23 -7.48
CA GLU A 167 -11.94 15.69 -8.16
C GLU A 167 -13.14 14.90 -7.65
N TYR A 168 -13.99 15.56 -6.85
CA TYR A 168 -15.27 15.02 -6.39
C TYR A 168 -16.39 16.01 -6.72
N PRO A 169 -17.63 15.55 -6.94
CA PRO A 169 -18.74 16.43 -7.32
C PRO A 169 -19.04 17.58 -6.34
N HIS A 170 -18.57 17.47 -5.09
CA HIS A 170 -18.86 18.42 -4.01
C HIS A 170 -17.69 19.35 -3.67
N ILE A 171 -16.56 19.29 -4.39
CA ILE A 171 -15.42 20.21 -4.21
C ILE A 171 -14.90 20.70 -5.57
N ALA A 172 -14.23 21.85 -5.59
CA ALA A 172 -13.49 22.28 -6.78
C ALA A 172 -12.33 21.31 -7.06
N PRO A 173 -12.05 20.96 -8.33
CA PRO A 173 -10.92 20.11 -8.67
C PRO A 173 -9.60 20.69 -8.18
N GLN A 174 -8.79 19.87 -7.53
CA GLN A 174 -7.47 20.25 -7.04
C GLN A 174 -6.39 19.39 -7.70
N ALA A 175 -5.20 19.97 -7.84
CA ALA A 175 -4.01 19.30 -8.34
C ALA A 175 -2.93 19.36 -7.26
N VAL A 176 -2.48 18.20 -6.82
CA VAL A 176 -1.39 18.04 -5.85
C VAL A 176 -0.16 17.57 -6.61
N PHE A 177 0.95 18.30 -6.49
CA PHE A 177 2.21 17.94 -7.13
C PHE A 177 3.18 17.44 -6.08
N SER A 178 3.75 16.26 -6.33
CA SER A 178 4.74 15.68 -5.43
C SER A 178 5.88 15.09 -6.22
N GLU A 179 7.04 14.91 -5.58
CA GLU A 179 8.18 14.26 -6.20
C GLU A 179 7.79 12.85 -6.68
N ALA A 180 8.10 12.54 -7.94
CA ALA A 180 7.84 11.24 -8.54
C ALA A 180 8.85 10.20 -8.04
N SER A 181 8.71 9.78 -6.79
CA SER A 181 9.61 8.85 -6.12
C SER A 181 8.91 7.60 -5.59
N ALA A 182 9.67 6.53 -5.42
CA ALA A 182 9.22 5.28 -4.82
C ALA A 182 10.34 4.63 -4.01
N LYS A 183 9.96 3.78 -3.07
CA LYS A 183 10.93 3.02 -2.25
C LYS A 183 11.38 1.77 -3.00
N ALA A 184 12.68 1.61 -3.23
CA ALA A 184 13.28 0.38 -3.75
C ALA A 184 13.86 -0.46 -2.61
N VAL A 185 13.45 -1.73 -2.51
CA VAL A 185 13.75 -2.59 -1.37
C VAL A 185 14.39 -3.88 -1.85
N ARG A 186 15.68 -4.01 -1.62
CA ARG A 186 16.44 -5.24 -1.84
C ARG A 186 16.50 -6.03 -0.53
N VAL A 187 15.93 -7.23 -0.55
CA VAL A 187 15.86 -8.12 0.62
C VAL A 187 15.97 -9.57 0.16
N ASP A 188 16.72 -10.41 0.89
CA ASP A 188 16.81 -11.84 0.61
C ASP A 188 15.60 -12.56 1.21
N VAL A 189 14.59 -12.82 0.37
CA VAL A 189 13.37 -13.51 0.80
C VAL A 189 13.29 -14.86 0.13
N LYS A 190 13.29 -15.91 0.95
CA LYS A 190 13.03 -17.27 0.51
C LYS A 190 11.54 -17.57 0.63
N THR A 191 10.97 -18.12 -0.43
CA THR A 191 9.54 -18.47 -0.48
C THR A 191 9.40 -19.92 -0.93
N LEU A 192 8.74 -20.75 -0.09
CA LEU A 192 8.43 -22.14 -0.43
C LEU A 192 7.06 -22.27 -1.11
N SER A 193 6.13 -21.36 -0.79
CA SER A 193 4.80 -21.28 -1.43
C SER A 193 4.85 -20.29 -2.60
N ARG A 194 4.55 -20.76 -3.81
CA ARG A 194 4.60 -19.97 -5.04
C ARG A 194 3.21 -19.65 -5.57
N LYS A 195 2.28 -20.60 -5.57
CA LYS A 195 0.89 -20.37 -6.04
C LYS A 195 -0.01 -19.97 -4.88
N ILE A 196 -0.51 -18.74 -4.90
CA ILE A 196 -1.29 -18.16 -3.80
C ILE A 196 -2.70 -17.84 -4.29
N GLY A 197 -3.70 -18.45 -3.65
CA GLY A 197 -5.09 -18.03 -3.78
C GLY A 197 -5.36 -16.88 -2.81
N TYR A 198 -5.83 -15.73 -3.29
CA TYR A 198 -6.06 -14.55 -2.45
C TYR A 198 -7.54 -14.16 -2.45
N VAL A 199 -8.17 -14.17 -1.27
CA VAL A 199 -9.55 -13.71 -1.10
C VAL A 199 -9.52 -12.23 -0.75
N MET A 200 -9.76 -11.37 -1.75
CA MET A 200 -9.79 -9.92 -1.57
C MET A 200 -10.84 -9.49 -0.56
N GLY A 201 -10.42 -8.68 0.41
CA GLY A 201 -11.27 -7.95 1.32
C GLY A 201 -11.37 -6.46 0.92
N ALA A 202 -11.37 -5.55 1.91
CA ALA A 202 -11.56 -4.12 1.66
C ALA A 202 -10.23 -3.35 1.60
N GLY A 203 -9.92 -2.75 0.44
CA GLY A 203 -8.80 -1.81 0.28
C GLY A 203 -7.43 -2.43 0.56
N ASP A 204 -7.11 -3.50 -0.16
CA ASP A 204 -5.97 -4.37 0.15
C ASP A 204 -4.91 -4.37 -0.99
N GLU A 205 -3.68 -3.96 -0.68
CA GLU A 205 -2.54 -3.93 -1.62
C GLU A 205 -1.56 -5.10 -1.41
N VAL A 206 -1.82 -6.00 -0.45
CA VAL A 206 -0.96 -7.17 -0.17
C VAL A 206 -0.78 -8.09 -1.40
N PRO A 207 -1.80 -8.39 -2.23
CA PRO A 207 -1.60 -9.25 -3.40
C PRO A 207 -0.50 -8.75 -4.32
N GLN A 208 -0.41 -7.44 -4.52
CA GLN A 208 0.61 -6.85 -5.37
C GLN A 208 1.99 -7.06 -4.75
N ALA A 209 2.14 -6.80 -3.45
CA ALA A 209 3.39 -7.05 -2.72
C ALA A 209 3.84 -8.52 -2.79
N LEU A 210 2.91 -9.49 -2.72
CA LEU A 210 3.21 -10.91 -2.88
C LEU A 210 3.70 -11.26 -4.28
N ARG A 211 3.14 -10.63 -5.33
CA ARG A 211 3.67 -10.77 -6.70
C ARG A 211 5.09 -10.24 -6.82
N GLN A 212 5.38 -9.11 -6.17
CA GLN A 212 6.73 -8.55 -6.14
C GLN A 212 7.75 -9.48 -5.45
N MET A 213 7.29 -10.29 -4.50
CA MET A 213 8.08 -11.34 -3.82
C MET A 213 8.30 -12.59 -4.70
N GLY A 214 7.72 -12.63 -5.92
CA GLY A 214 7.83 -13.76 -6.83
C GLY A 214 6.82 -14.89 -6.56
N CYS A 215 5.67 -14.54 -5.97
CA CYS A 215 4.51 -15.42 -5.91
C CYS A 215 3.61 -15.22 -7.13
N ASP A 216 3.01 -16.31 -7.61
CA ASP A 216 1.89 -16.30 -8.56
C ASP A 216 0.58 -16.16 -7.76
N VAL A 217 -0.06 -14.99 -7.85
CA VAL A 217 -1.21 -14.62 -7.01
C VAL A 217 -2.48 -14.54 -7.85
N THR A 218 -3.40 -15.48 -7.59
CA THR A 218 -4.74 -15.52 -8.19
C THR A 218 -5.77 -14.99 -7.21
N LEU A 219 -6.57 -13.99 -7.64
CA LEU A 219 -7.66 -13.47 -6.83
C LEU A 219 -8.86 -14.43 -6.91
N LEU A 220 -9.30 -14.96 -5.77
CA LEU A 220 -10.38 -15.94 -5.72
C LEU A 220 -11.76 -15.26 -5.76
N SER A 221 -12.52 -15.58 -6.81
CA SER A 221 -13.91 -15.19 -6.98
C SER A 221 -14.85 -16.04 -6.09
N ALA A 222 -16.13 -15.66 -6.05
CA ALA A 222 -17.16 -16.47 -5.39
C ALA A 222 -17.26 -17.87 -6.00
N ASN A 223 -17.10 -18.01 -7.32
CA ASN A 223 -17.17 -19.29 -8.00
C ASN A 223 -15.96 -20.17 -7.70
N ASP A 224 -14.77 -19.59 -7.57
CA ASP A 224 -13.57 -20.34 -7.16
C ASP A 224 -13.74 -20.88 -5.74
N LEU A 225 -14.25 -20.04 -4.84
CA LEU A 225 -14.54 -20.41 -3.46
C LEU A 225 -15.68 -21.42 -3.34
N ALA A 226 -16.64 -21.48 -4.26
CA ALA A 226 -17.74 -22.44 -4.23
C ALA A 226 -17.43 -23.77 -4.94
N ALA A 227 -16.75 -23.72 -6.08
CA ALA A 227 -16.59 -24.87 -6.97
C ALA A 227 -15.17 -25.04 -7.57
N GLY A 228 -14.31 -24.02 -7.49
CA GLY A 228 -12.96 -24.08 -8.03
C GLY A 228 -12.07 -25.13 -7.35
N ASP A 229 -11.05 -25.63 -8.06
CA ASP A 229 -10.05 -26.52 -7.48
C ASP A 229 -9.06 -25.73 -6.62
N LEU A 230 -9.21 -25.79 -5.29
CA LEU A 230 -8.32 -25.10 -4.36
C LEU A 230 -6.96 -25.82 -4.19
N LYS A 231 -6.84 -27.10 -4.60
CA LYS A 231 -5.60 -27.88 -4.42
C LYS A 231 -4.45 -27.40 -5.31
N GLN A 232 -4.74 -26.59 -6.32
CA GLN A 232 -3.74 -26.00 -7.19
C GLN A 232 -2.87 -24.94 -6.49
N TYR A 233 -3.30 -24.44 -5.33
CA TYR A 233 -2.59 -23.43 -4.56
C TYR A 233 -1.71 -24.06 -3.47
N ASP A 234 -0.59 -23.42 -3.17
CA ASP A 234 0.24 -23.74 -2.02
C ASP A 234 -0.34 -23.16 -0.73
N ALA A 235 -0.88 -21.95 -0.83
CA ALA A 235 -1.51 -21.25 0.28
C ALA A 235 -2.72 -20.43 -0.17
N ILE A 236 -3.68 -20.27 0.73
CA ILE A 236 -4.82 -19.35 0.59
C ILE A 236 -4.69 -18.25 1.65
N VAL A 237 -4.75 -17.00 1.21
CA VAL A 237 -4.75 -15.83 2.10
C VAL A 237 -6.13 -15.18 2.08
N THR A 238 -6.72 -14.94 3.24
CA THR A 238 -7.88 -14.06 3.34
C THR A 238 -7.41 -12.65 3.67
N GLY A 239 -7.70 -11.70 2.78
CA GLY A 239 -7.28 -10.31 2.89
C GLY A 239 -7.94 -9.55 4.03
N VAL A 240 -7.56 -8.28 4.12
CA VAL A 240 -8.05 -7.34 5.14
C VAL A 240 -9.57 -7.31 5.18
N ARG A 241 -10.17 -7.64 6.32
CA ARG A 241 -11.63 -7.63 6.52
C ARG A 241 -12.39 -8.54 5.54
N ALA A 242 -11.75 -9.54 4.93
CA ALA A 242 -12.42 -10.45 4.00
C ALA A 242 -13.60 -11.17 4.67
N PHE A 243 -13.49 -11.59 5.94
CA PHE A 243 -14.64 -12.16 6.65
C PHE A 243 -15.74 -11.15 6.90
N ASN A 244 -15.46 -9.85 7.00
CA ASN A 244 -16.51 -8.83 7.11
C ASN A 244 -17.26 -8.68 5.78
N THR A 245 -16.54 -8.54 4.67
CA THR A 245 -17.12 -8.09 3.39
C THR A 245 -17.52 -9.22 2.44
N ARG A 246 -16.99 -10.44 2.61
CA ARG A 246 -17.19 -11.56 1.68
C ARG A 246 -18.12 -12.63 2.27
N ALA A 247 -19.41 -12.52 1.98
CA ALA A 247 -20.40 -13.53 2.39
C ALA A 247 -20.15 -14.90 1.72
N ASP A 248 -19.65 -14.90 0.50
CA ASP A 248 -19.24 -16.07 -0.27
C ASP A 248 -18.05 -16.81 0.37
N LEU A 249 -17.08 -16.09 0.95
CA LEU A 249 -16.03 -16.70 1.77
C LEU A 249 -16.63 -17.41 2.98
N ARG A 250 -17.49 -16.72 3.75
CA ARG A 250 -18.11 -17.31 4.95
C ARG A 250 -18.95 -18.54 4.62
N ALA A 251 -19.69 -18.51 3.51
CA ALA A 251 -20.50 -19.63 3.06
C ALA A 251 -19.66 -20.86 2.67
N ASN A 252 -18.44 -20.64 2.17
CA ASN A 252 -17.57 -21.71 1.65
C ASN A 252 -16.32 -21.97 2.49
N ILE A 253 -16.23 -21.41 3.70
CA ILE A 253 -15.01 -21.45 4.51
C ILE A 253 -14.57 -22.88 4.84
N GLN A 254 -15.51 -23.83 4.93
CA GLN A 254 -15.19 -25.23 5.16
C GLN A 254 -14.30 -25.79 4.04
N ARG A 255 -14.54 -25.44 2.77
CA ARG A 255 -13.69 -25.88 1.64
C ARG A 255 -12.25 -25.36 1.77
N VAL A 256 -12.09 -24.14 2.31
CA VAL A 256 -10.77 -23.53 2.56
C VAL A 256 -10.04 -24.25 3.69
N TYR A 257 -10.74 -24.67 4.74
CA TYR A 257 -10.15 -25.49 5.80
C TYR A 257 -9.89 -26.93 5.38
N ASP A 258 -10.73 -27.52 4.53
CA ASP A 258 -10.49 -28.84 3.94
C ASP A 258 -9.22 -28.83 3.06
N PHE A 259 -9.01 -27.74 2.32
CA PHE A 259 -7.76 -27.48 1.60
C PHE A 259 -6.55 -27.46 2.54
N ALA A 260 -6.63 -26.73 3.67
CA ALA A 260 -5.55 -26.71 4.65
C ALA A 260 -5.31 -28.10 5.26
N ALA A 261 -6.38 -28.80 5.63
CA ALA A 261 -6.34 -30.15 6.17
C ALA A 261 -5.67 -31.15 5.20
N ALA A 262 -5.80 -30.93 3.89
CA ALA A 262 -5.17 -31.74 2.85
C ALA A 262 -3.67 -31.45 2.63
N GLY A 263 -3.09 -30.45 3.31
CA GLY A 263 -1.67 -30.07 3.20
C GLY A 263 -1.43 -28.62 2.79
N GLY A 264 -2.48 -27.85 2.52
CA GLY A 264 -2.39 -26.43 2.20
C GLY A 264 -2.08 -25.56 3.43
N THR A 265 -1.71 -24.30 3.16
CA THR A 265 -1.59 -23.27 4.20
C THR A 265 -2.72 -22.26 4.09
N VAL A 266 -3.39 -21.93 5.19
CA VAL A 266 -4.36 -20.82 5.24
C VAL A 266 -3.84 -19.71 6.14
N VAL A 267 -3.73 -18.49 5.61
CA VAL A 267 -3.37 -17.29 6.36
C VAL A 267 -4.56 -16.35 6.42
N VAL A 268 -5.05 -16.07 7.63
CA VAL A 268 -6.14 -15.15 7.88
C VAL A 268 -5.58 -13.86 8.46
N GLN A 269 -5.73 -12.76 7.71
CA GLN A 269 -5.37 -11.42 8.18
C GLN A 269 -6.44 -10.83 9.11
N TYR A 270 -6.22 -9.60 9.57
CA TYR A 270 -7.13 -8.97 10.52
C TYR A 270 -8.54 -8.79 9.95
N ASN A 271 -9.52 -8.94 10.84
CA ASN A 271 -10.92 -8.65 10.59
C ASN A 271 -11.47 -7.85 11.77
N VAL A 272 -12.50 -7.05 11.52
CA VAL A 272 -13.09 -6.19 12.54
C VAL A 272 -14.19 -6.95 13.27
N VAL A 273 -14.22 -6.87 14.60
CA VAL A 273 -15.38 -7.31 15.38
C VAL A 273 -16.55 -6.39 15.07
N GLU A 274 -17.63 -6.94 14.54
CA GLU A 274 -18.89 -6.22 14.29
C GLU A 274 -19.91 -6.52 15.38
N GLY A 275 -20.95 -5.69 15.50
CA GLY A 275 -21.97 -5.81 16.53
C GLY A 275 -21.76 -4.83 17.68
N GLY A 276 -22.87 -4.32 18.21
CA GLY A 276 -22.90 -3.26 19.22
C GLY A 276 -24.02 -2.27 18.94
N PHE A 277 -23.95 -1.09 19.57
CA PHE A 277 -25.00 -0.06 19.53
C PHE A 277 -25.36 0.45 18.12
N TRP A 278 -24.42 0.36 17.18
CA TRP A 278 -24.56 0.87 15.81
C TRP A 278 -24.83 -0.22 14.76
N GLY A 279 -25.15 -1.45 15.20
CA GLY A 279 -25.48 -2.58 14.31
C GLY A 279 -24.29 -3.48 13.94
N GLY A 280 -24.56 -4.46 13.08
CA GLY A 280 -23.60 -5.50 12.66
C GLY A 280 -23.89 -6.87 13.29
N ASN A 281 -23.14 -7.89 12.87
CA ASN A 281 -23.31 -9.26 13.36
C ASN A 281 -22.04 -9.74 14.09
N PRO A 282 -22.08 -9.93 15.42
CA PRO A 282 -20.91 -10.38 16.19
C PRO A 282 -20.44 -11.79 15.82
N LYS A 283 -21.30 -12.58 15.16
CA LYS A 283 -20.99 -13.96 14.75
C LYS A 283 -20.25 -14.05 13.42
N ILE A 284 -19.91 -12.92 12.78
CA ILE A 284 -19.20 -12.91 11.50
C ILE A 284 -17.85 -13.65 11.59
N LEU A 285 -17.21 -13.62 12.76
CA LEU A 285 -15.90 -14.20 12.98
C LEU A 285 -15.92 -15.57 13.67
N ASP A 286 -17.10 -16.11 14.01
CA ASP A 286 -17.23 -17.41 14.71
C ASP A 286 -16.54 -18.57 13.96
N LYS A 287 -16.45 -18.45 12.63
CA LYS A 287 -15.82 -19.43 11.74
C LYS A 287 -14.54 -18.91 11.09
N ALA A 288 -13.94 -17.86 11.65
CA ALA A 288 -12.73 -17.25 11.09
C ALA A 288 -11.49 -18.14 11.24
N GLY A 289 -11.56 -19.22 12.03
CA GLY A 289 -10.52 -20.24 12.09
C GLY A 289 -11.11 -21.64 12.33
N PRO A 290 -10.26 -22.67 12.21
CA PRO A 290 -10.69 -24.07 12.32
C PRO A 290 -11.01 -24.51 13.74
N TYR A 291 -10.50 -23.80 14.74
CA TYR A 291 -10.75 -24.04 16.16
C TYR A 291 -11.26 -22.74 16.83
N PRO A 292 -12.00 -22.82 17.95
CA PRO A 292 -12.58 -21.63 18.58
C PRO A 292 -11.54 -20.59 18.99
N PHE A 293 -11.78 -19.34 18.64
CA PHE A 293 -11.10 -18.17 19.20
C PHE A 293 -12.03 -16.95 19.13
N THR A 294 -11.73 -15.95 19.95
CA THR A 294 -12.43 -14.67 20.01
C THR A 294 -11.45 -13.56 19.70
N THR A 295 -11.84 -12.63 18.84
CA THR A 295 -11.11 -11.37 18.63
C THR A 295 -11.68 -10.28 19.52
N ALA A 296 -10.83 -9.37 19.98
CA ALA A 296 -11.21 -8.19 20.74
C ALA A 296 -10.77 -6.92 20.01
N ASN A 297 -11.16 -5.75 20.51
CA ASN A 297 -10.64 -4.46 20.01
C ASN A 297 -9.23 -4.14 20.56
N GLU A 298 -8.45 -5.17 20.86
CA GLU A 298 -7.06 -5.07 21.36
C GLU A 298 -6.11 -4.76 20.20
N ARG A 299 -5.17 -3.84 20.43
CA ARG A 299 -4.35 -3.19 19.41
C ARG A 299 -2.96 -2.90 19.96
N VAL A 300 -1.98 -2.83 19.08
CA VAL A 300 -0.65 -2.30 19.39
C VAL A 300 -0.32 -1.27 18.32
N THR A 301 -0.43 -0.01 18.71
CA THR A 301 -0.43 1.17 17.84
C THR A 301 0.94 1.83 17.74
N VAL A 302 1.85 1.61 18.69
CA VAL A 302 3.22 2.12 18.61
C VAL A 302 4.06 1.22 17.71
N GLU A 303 4.64 1.79 16.64
CA GLU A 303 5.41 1.08 15.63
C GLU A 303 6.66 0.39 16.19
N GLU A 304 7.29 0.99 17.20
CA GLU A 304 8.52 0.52 17.84
C GLU A 304 8.26 -0.46 18.98
N SER A 305 6.99 -0.77 19.29
CA SER A 305 6.64 -1.69 20.37
C SER A 305 7.44 -3.00 20.25
N PRO A 306 8.20 -3.39 21.28
CA PRO A 306 9.01 -4.59 21.24
C PRO A 306 8.16 -5.83 20.97
N VAL A 307 8.71 -6.75 20.18
CA VAL A 307 8.10 -8.06 19.92
C VAL A 307 8.93 -9.11 20.63
N GLU A 308 8.28 -9.89 21.49
CA GLU A 308 8.92 -11.01 22.18
C GLU A 308 8.43 -12.33 21.57
N PHE A 309 9.38 -13.23 21.32
CA PHE A 309 9.11 -14.57 20.79
C PHE A 309 8.74 -15.50 21.94
N LEU A 310 7.51 -16.02 21.92
CA LEU A 310 7.01 -16.88 23.01
C LEU A 310 7.57 -18.30 22.96
N SER A 311 8.07 -18.75 21.80
CA SER A 311 8.71 -20.05 21.64
C SER A 311 9.63 -20.10 20.43
N ILE A 312 10.60 -21.03 20.44
CA ILE A 312 11.40 -21.36 19.26
C ILE A 312 10.53 -22.19 18.31
N HIS A 313 9.78 -21.50 17.45
CA HIS A 313 8.88 -22.15 16.51
C HIS A 313 9.55 -22.35 15.14
N PRO A 314 9.36 -23.50 14.44
CA PRO A 314 9.92 -23.73 13.10
C PRO A 314 9.59 -22.64 12.09
N LEU A 315 8.37 -22.08 12.16
CA LEU A 315 7.95 -20.94 11.33
C LEU A 315 8.82 -19.69 11.48
N MET A 316 9.54 -19.54 12.60
CA MET A 316 10.43 -18.41 12.81
C MET A 316 11.86 -18.69 12.37
N GLN A 317 12.16 -19.94 11.96
CA GLN A 317 13.50 -20.36 11.56
C GLN A 317 13.60 -20.67 10.06
N LYS A 318 12.48 -21.04 9.42
CA LYS A 318 12.43 -21.42 8.01
C LYS A 318 11.16 -20.90 7.32
N PRO A 319 11.23 -20.64 6.00
CA PRO A 319 12.44 -20.63 5.15
C PRO A 319 13.39 -19.46 5.43
N ASN A 320 12.90 -18.40 6.09
CA ASN A 320 13.71 -17.27 6.54
C ASN A 320 13.90 -17.35 8.06
N ARG A 321 15.09 -16.96 8.54
CA ARG A 321 15.33 -16.82 9.98
C ARG A 321 14.81 -15.47 10.43
N ILE A 322 13.81 -15.48 11.30
CA ILE A 322 13.15 -14.28 11.81
C ILE A 322 13.78 -13.90 13.15
N THR A 323 14.04 -12.61 13.32
CA THR A 323 14.58 -12.01 14.54
C THR A 323 13.86 -10.69 14.85
N ASN A 324 14.18 -10.05 15.98
CA ASN A 324 13.64 -8.72 16.30
C ASN A 324 13.91 -7.68 15.21
N LYS A 325 14.98 -7.84 14.41
CA LYS A 325 15.26 -6.95 13.27
C LYS A 325 14.18 -6.95 12.20
N ASP A 326 13.43 -8.05 12.07
CA ASP A 326 12.33 -8.15 11.11
C ASP A 326 11.09 -7.34 11.53
N PHE A 327 11.11 -6.83 12.75
CA PHE A 327 10.12 -5.92 13.31
C PHE A 327 10.61 -4.45 13.30
N GLU A 328 11.79 -4.14 12.76
CA GLU A 328 12.26 -2.75 12.62
C GLU A 328 11.66 -2.05 11.39
N GLY A 329 11.49 -0.73 11.47
CA GLY A 329 11.04 0.11 10.34
C GLY A 329 9.58 -0.12 9.92
N TRP A 330 8.76 -0.69 10.81
CA TRP A 330 7.31 -0.78 10.62
C TRP A 330 6.70 0.61 10.64
N VAL A 331 5.58 0.77 9.94
CA VAL A 331 4.86 2.05 9.81
C VAL A 331 3.47 1.96 10.42
N GLN A 332 3.06 3.05 11.07
CA GLN A 332 1.76 3.30 11.68
C GLN A 332 1.36 2.44 12.89
N GLU A 333 1.41 1.12 12.81
CA GLU A 333 1.04 0.24 13.94
C GLU A 333 1.55 -1.20 13.75
N ARG A 334 1.66 -1.96 14.85
CA ARG A 334 1.96 -3.41 14.82
C ARG A 334 0.76 -4.21 14.38
N GLY A 335 -0.42 -3.91 14.90
CA GLY A 335 -1.61 -4.62 14.49
C GLY A 335 -2.84 -4.29 15.31
N LEU A 336 -3.95 -4.83 14.84
CA LEU A 336 -5.27 -4.46 15.29
C LEU A 336 -6.17 -5.68 15.40
N TYR A 337 -7.06 -5.69 16.39
CA TYR A 337 -8.07 -6.73 16.58
C TYR A 337 -7.48 -8.09 16.94
N PHE A 338 -6.63 -8.10 17.97
CA PHE A 338 -5.93 -9.31 18.41
C PHE A 338 -6.91 -10.34 18.97
N ALA A 339 -6.53 -11.62 18.90
CA ALA A 339 -7.27 -12.68 19.55
C ALA A 339 -7.13 -12.57 21.08
N SER A 340 -8.25 -12.45 21.80
CA SER A 340 -8.28 -12.32 23.26
C SER A 340 -8.40 -13.66 23.98
N SER A 341 -9.05 -14.65 23.35
CA SER A 341 -9.11 -16.03 23.82
C SER A 341 -9.07 -16.99 22.64
N PHE A 342 -8.46 -18.16 22.83
CA PHE A 342 -8.29 -19.16 21.79
C PHE A 342 -8.01 -20.53 22.39
N ASP A 343 -8.42 -21.56 21.66
CA ASP A 343 -8.22 -22.98 21.97
C ASP A 343 -6.73 -23.36 22.09
N ASP A 344 -6.41 -24.36 22.93
CA ASP A 344 -5.03 -24.81 23.19
C ASP A 344 -4.32 -25.40 21.95
N ARG A 345 -5.07 -25.73 20.89
CA ARG A 345 -4.50 -26.12 19.59
C ARG A 345 -3.79 -24.97 18.88
N TYR A 346 -4.04 -23.73 19.29
CA TYR A 346 -3.32 -22.57 18.78
C TYR A 346 -2.03 -22.35 19.58
N THR A 347 -0.92 -22.29 18.86
CA THR A 347 0.36 -21.81 19.38
C THR A 347 0.50 -20.33 19.05
N SER A 348 0.60 -19.49 20.08
CA SER A 348 0.96 -18.08 19.89
C SER A 348 2.46 -17.94 19.62
N LEU A 349 2.81 -17.15 18.60
CA LEU A 349 4.21 -16.97 18.18
C LEU A 349 4.86 -15.76 18.85
N PHE A 350 4.08 -14.71 19.11
CA PHE A 350 4.59 -13.42 19.58
C PHE A 350 3.74 -12.87 20.72
N THR A 351 4.41 -12.10 21.58
CA THR A 351 3.74 -11.17 22.48
C THR A 351 4.25 -9.74 22.25
N MET A 352 3.34 -8.77 22.38
CA MET A 352 3.63 -7.34 22.19
C MET A 352 2.56 -6.48 22.89
N SER A 353 2.91 -5.25 23.28
CA SER A 353 1.99 -4.26 23.83
C SER A 353 2.49 -2.85 23.56
N ASP A 354 1.57 -1.89 23.57
CA ASP A 354 1.92 -0.49 23.69
C ASP A 354 2.52 -0.18 25.08
N PRO A 355 3.29 0.91 25.22
CA PRO A 355 3.90 1.29 26.48
C PRO A 355 2.87 1.44 27.61
N GLY A 356 3.05 0.69 28.69
CA GLY A 356 2.16 0.72 29.86
C GLY A 356 0.90 -0.14 29.74
N GLU A 357 0.68 -0.78 28.61
CA GLU A 357 -0.45 -1.71 28.41
C GLU A 357 -0.07 -3.17 28.70
N LYS A 358 -1.09 -4.01 28.83
CA LYS A 358 -0.89 -5.46 29.03
C LYS A 358 -0.41 -6.10 27.73
N ALA A 359 0.65 -6.90 27.82
CA ALA A 359 1.16 -7.70 26.72
C ALA A 359 0.10 -8.63 26.12
N SER A 360 -0.06 -8.57 24.80
CA SER A 360 -0.98 -9.40 24.04
C SER A 360 -0.29 -10.54 23.33
N ARG A 361 -0.80 -11.75 23.51
CA ARG A 361 -0.36 -12.96 22.79
C ARG A 361 -1.24 -13.28 21.56
N GLY A 362 -2.19 -12.42 21.22
CA GLY A 362 -3.17 -12.66 20.17
C GLY A 362 -2.75 -12.22 18.76
N GLY A 363 -1.53 -11.71 18.60
CA GLY A 363 -1.08 -11.04 17.37
C GLY A 363 -0.67 -11.99 16.25
N THR A 364 -0.30 -13.24 16.54
CA THR A 364 -0.12 -14.29 15.52
C THR A 364 -0.30 -15.67 16.16
N LEU A 365 -1.33 -16.39 15.71
CA LEU A 365 -1.66 -17.73 16.16
C LEU A 365 -1.41 -18.72 15.02
N TYR A 366 -0.66 -19.76 15.30
CA TYR A 366 -0.46 -20.91 14.41
C TYR A 366 -1.24 -22.11 14.94
N ALA A 367 -1.83 -22.89 14.05
CA ALA A 367 -2.41 -24.18 14.41
C ALA A 367 -2.20 -25.23 13.31
N PRO A 368 -1.76 -26.45 13.66
CA PRO A 368 -1.77 -27.55 12.71
C PRO A 368 -3.22 -27.97 12.40
N ILE A 369 -3.47 -28.27 11.13
CA ILE A 369 -4.76 -28.78 10.68
C ILE A 369 -4.52 -29.89 9.65
N GLY A 370 -4.91 -31.12 9.99
CA GLY A 370 -4.61 -32.29 9.17
C GLY A 370 -3.13 -32.37 8.80
N LYS A 371 -2.82 -32.29 7.51
CA LYS A 371 -1.46 -32.31 6.96
C LYS A 371 -0.85 -30.92 6.72
N GLY A 372 -1.64 -29.86 6.88
CA GLY A 372 -1.24 -28.49 6.61
C GLY A 372 -1.34 -27.60 7.84
N ALA A 373 -1.50 -26.30 7.59
CA ALA A 373 -1.41 -25.29 8.63
C ALA A 373 -2.44 -24.18 8.46
N TYR A 374 -2.86 -23.64 9.59
CA TYR A 374 -3.63 -22.43 9.70
C TYR A 374 -2.83 -21.37 10.49
N VAL A 375 -2.84 -20.14 10.00
CA VAL A 375 -2.24 -18.98 10.67
C VAL A 375 -3.27 -17.86 10.73
N PHE A 376 -3.60 -17.40 11.93
CA PHE A 376 -4.28 -16.13 12.14
C PHE A 376 -3.25 -15.07 12.48
N SER A 377 -3.15 -13.99 11.71
CA SER A 377 -2.20 -12.91 11.96
C SER A 377 -2.84 -11.55 11.69
N PRO A 378 -3.41 -10.92 12.74
CA PRO A 378 -3.99 -9.58 12.66
C PRO A 378 -2.96 -8.43 12.65
N LEU A 379 -1.68 -8.74 12.46
CA LEU A 379 -0.66 -7.71 12.27
C LEU A 379 -0.93 -6.90 10.99
N SER A 380 -0.44 -5.66 10.96
CA SER A 380 -0.76 -4.68 9.92
C SER A 380 0.00 -4.91 8.60
N TRP A 381 -0.02 -6.13 8.07
CA TRP A 381 0.66 -6.52 6.83
C TRP A 381 0.29 -5.64 5.63
N PHE A 382 -0.97 -5.23 5.56
CA PHE A 382 -1.50 -4.29 4.55
C PHE A 382 -0.90 -2.89 4.62
N ARG A 383 -0.24 -2.53 5.72
CA ARG A 383 0.59 -1.32 5.80
C ARG A 383 2.05 -1.64 5.55
N GLN A 384 2.56 -2.74 6.10
CA GLN A 384 4.00 -3.04 6.06
C GLN A 384 4.49 -3.50 4.68
N LEU A 385 3.75 -4.39 4.01
CA LEU A 385 4.15 -4.94 2.72
C LEU A 385 4.11 -3.86 1.61
N PRO A 386 3.04 -3.04 1.47
CA PRO A 386 3.03 -1.98 0.46
C PRO A 386 4.06 -0.86 0.72
N ASN A 387 4.41 -0.61 1.98
CA ASN A 387 5.48 0.34 2.35
C ASN A 387 6.89 -0.28 2.28
N GLY A 388 7.03 -1.50 1.76
CA GLY A 388 8.34 -2.06 1.48
C GLY A 388 9.15 -2.37 2.75
N VAL A 389 8.53 -2.83 3.84
CA VAL A 389 9.24 -3.17 5.09
C VAL A 389 9.94 -4.53 4.92
N PRO A 390 11.30 -4.60 4.93
CA PRO A 390 12.02 -5.83 4.57
C PRO A 390 11.64 -7.05 5.41
N GLY A 391 11.57 -6.87 6.73
CA GLY A 391 11.23 -7.93 7.66
C GLY A 391 9.81 -8.48 7.50
N ALA A 392 8.85 -7.62 7.09
CA ALA A 392 7.48 -8.04 6.83
C ALA A 392 7.42 -9.06 5.69
N PHE A 393 8.23 -8.92 4.64
CA PHE A 393 8.28 -9.90 3.55
C PHE A 393 8.83 -11.25 4.01
N ARG A 394 9.91 -11.26 4.81
CA ARG A 394 10.47 -12.51 5.36
C ARG A 394 9.48 -13.22 6.28
N ILE A 395 8.83 -12.48 7.18
CA ILE A 395 7.83 -13.06 8.10
C ILE A 395 6.66 -13.61 7.30
N PHE A 396 6.08 -12.82 6.39
CA PHE A 396 4.91 -13.24 5.63
C PHE A 396 5.22 -14.42 4.69
N ALA A 397 6.41 -14.48 4.09
CA ALA A 397 6.87 -15.64 3.34
C ALA A 397 6.93 -16.92 4.19
N ASN A 398 7.31 -16.80 5.47
CA ASN A 398 7.24 -17.93 6.40
C ASN A 398 5.80 -18.31 6.73
N LEU A 399 4.91 -17.34 6.97
CA LEU A 399 3.49 -17.62 7.23
C LEU A 399 2.83 -18.34 6.05
N LEU A 400 3.13 -17.93 4.81
CA LEU A 400 2.65 -18.60 3.59
C LEU A 400 3.18 -20.03 3.44
N SER A 401 4.32 -20.33 4.07
CA SER A 401 5.00 -21.63 3.98
C SER A 401 4.67 -22.55 5.17
N ALA A 402 3.69 -22.21 6.01
CA ALA A 402 3.46 -22.89 7.29
C ALA A 402 3.13 -24.38 7.21
N GLY A 403 2.46 -24.81 6.14
CA GLY A 403 2.15 -26.22 5.86
C GLY A 403 3.25 -26.95 5.09
N LYS A 404 4.39 -26.30 4.79
CA LYS A 404 5.50 -26.90 4.05
C LYS A 404 6.66 -27.28 4.97
N PRO A 405 7.27 -28.46 4.80
CA PRO A 405 8.36 -28.97 5.64
C PRO A 405 9.70 -28.23 5.45
#